data_AF-A0A7R8CRF2-F1
#
_entry.id   AF-A0A7R8CRF2-F1
#
_cell.length_a   1.000
_cell.length_b   1.000
_cell.length_c   1.000
_cell.angle_alpha   90.00
_cell.angle_beta   90.00
_cell.angle_gamma   90.00
#
_symmetry.space_group_name_H-M   'P 1'
#
loop_
_entity.id
_entity.type
_entity.pdbx_description
1 polymer ?
#
loop_
_entity_poly.entity_id
_entity_poly.type
_entity_poly.pdbx_seq_one_letter_code
_entity_poly.pdbx_strand_id
1 'polypeptide(L)'
;MAHEIWETSIQNERSKYIHIKNLSIEQHNNMESGDKVKKSTERILTSNQSLDEAYSPPANVLEIEVCNPQNRNIIGSTKRYTEYEVRLKTNLPIFEKQESVVHRRYSDFQWLRKEIDKTVK
;
A
#
# COMPACT_ATOMS: atom_id res chain seq x y z
N MET A 1 52.66 -53.78 -15.52
CA MET A 1 51.45 -54.36 -14.92
C MET A 1 50.76 -53.47 -13.88
N ALA A 2 51.33 -53.15 -12.70
CA ALA A 2 50.62 -52.27 -11.75
C ALA A 2 50.52 -50.79 -12.19
N HIS A 3 51.51 -50.30 -12.95
CA HIS A 3 51.55 -48.91 -13.44
C HIS A 3 50.52 -48.64 -14.56
N GLU A 4 50.33 -49.61 -15.47
CA GLU A 4 49.40 -49.50 -16.61
C GLU A 4 47.93 -49.50 -16.17
N ILE A 5 47.61 -50.25 -15.10
CA ILE A 5 46.25 -50.32 -14.53
C ILE A 5 45.88 -48.99 -13.85
N TRP A 6 46.84 -48.33 -13.20
CA TRP A 6 46.61 -47.02 -12.60
C TRP A 6 46.44 -45.92 -13.68
N GLU A 7 47.27 -45.93 -14.72
CA GLU A 7 47.15 -44.98 -15.83
C GLU A 7 45.81 -45.12 -16.58
N THR A 8 45.34 -46.35 -16.82
CA THR A 8 44.01 -46.57 -17.43
C THR A 8 42.86 -46.13 -16.51
N SER A 9 43.01 -46.31 -15.19
CA SER A 9 42.02 -45.83 -14.22
C SER A 9 41.94 -44.29 -14.20
N ILE A 10 43.08 -43.61 -14.17
CA ILE A 10 43.18 -42.15 -14.22
C ILE A 10 42.62 -41.61 -15.55
N GLN A 11 42.89 -42.28 -16.67
CA GLN A 11 42.39 -41.88 -17.98
C GLN A 11 40.87 -42.06 -18.08
N ASN A 12 40.32 -43.11 -17.47
CA ASN A 12 38.88 -43.35 -17.40
C ASN A 12 38.19 -42.29 -16.53
N GLU A 13 38.76 -41.92 -15.39
CA GLU A 13 38.23 -40.81 -14.57
C GLU A 13 38.30 -39.48 -15.31
N ARG A 14 39.42 -39.18 -15.98
CA ARG A 14 39.55 -37.98 -16.83
C ARG A 14 38.49 -37.92 -17.93
N SER A 15 38.22 -39.04 -18.61
CA SER A 15 37.16 -39.12 -19.62
C SER A 15 35.77 -38.87 -19.04
N LYS A 16 35.49 -39.37 -17.82
CA LYS A 16 34.22 -39.08 -17.12
C LYS A 16 34.08 -37.60 -16.79
N TYR A 17 35.14 -36.95 -16.29
CA TYR A 17 35.12 -35.52 -16.00
C TYR A 17 34.96 -34.65 -17.26
N ILE A 18 35.62 -35.02 -18.36
CA ILE A 18 35.49 -34.31 -19.64
C ILE A 18 34.07 -34.47 -20.19
N HIS A 19 33.50 -35.68 -20.14
CA HIS A 19 32.12 -35.92 -20.57
C HIS A 19 31.11 -35.14 -19.73
N ILE A 20 31.24 -35.13 -18.40
CA ILE A 20 30.34 -34.38 -17.50
C ILE A 20 30.47 -32.85 -17.73
N LYS A 21 31.69 -32.34 -17.96
CA LYS A 21 31.91 -30.94 -18.32
C LYS A 21 31.26 -30.60 -19.66
N ASN A 22 31.40 -31.46 -20.66
CA ASN A 22 30.78 -31.26 -21.97
C ASN A 22 29.24 -31.32 -21.89
N LEU A 23 28.66 -32.24 -21.10
CA LEU A 23 27.21 -32.25 -20.83
C LEU A 23 26.73 -30.97 -20.15
N SER A 24 27.48 -30.43 -19.19
CA SER A 24 27.11 -29.16 -18.53
C SER A 24 27.24 -27.95 -19.48
N ILE A 25 28.22 -27.96 -20.38
CA ILE A 25 28.41 -26.92 -21.40
C ILE A 25 27.31 -27.00 -22.46
N GLU A 26 26.91 -28.19 -22.90
CA GLU A 26 25.76 -28.37 -23.80
C GLU A 26 24.44 -27.93 -23.16
N GLN A 27 24.26 -28.16 -21.85
CA GLN A 27 23.10 -27.65 -21.11
C GLN A 27 23.10 -26.11 -21.01
N HIS A 28 24.28 -25.49 -20.87
CA HIS A 28 24.39 -24.04 -20.79
C HIS A 28 24.23 -23.34 -22.16
N ASN A 29 24.73 -23.97 -23.24
CA ASN A 29 24.59 -23.45 -24.60
C ASN A 29 23.17 -23.63 -25.19
N ASN A 30 22.37 -24.55 -24.64
CA ASN A 30 20.96 -24.72 -25.02
C ASN A 30 19.97 -23.86 -24.21
N MET A 31 20.45 -23.03 -23.26
CA MET A 31 19.61 -22.09 -22.48
C MET A 31 19.88 -20.62 -22.80
N GLU A 32 20.52 -20.30 -23.93
CA GLU A 32 20.44 -18.97 -24.54
C GLU A 32 19.29 -18.92 -25.58
N SER A 33 18.08 -19.25 -25.14
CA SER A 33 16.86 -18.91 -25.86
C SER A 33 16.07 -17.87 -25.07
N GLY A 34 16.30 -16.59 -25.37
CA GLY A 34 15.29 -15.52 -25.38
C GLY A 34 14.46 -15.16 -24.14
N ASP A 35 14.58 -15.86 -23.00
CA ASP A 35 13.58 -15.74 -21.92
C ASP A 35 14.07 -14.99 -20.67
N LYS A 36 15.38 -14.87 -20.44
CA LYS A 36 15.91 -14.10 -19.30
C LYS A 36 15.74 -12.58 -19.41
N VAL A 37 15.64 -12.02 -20.62
CA VAL A 37 15.44 -10.57 -20.83
C VAL A 37 13.99 -10.17 -20.55
N LYS A 38 13.02 -11.07 -20.77
CA LYS A 38 11.60 -10.75 -20.62
C LYS A 38 11.19 -10.51 -19.17
N LYS A 39 11.79 -11.24 -18.22
CA LYS A 39 11.45 -11.12 -16.79
C LYS A 39 11.76 -9.75 -16.19
N SER A 40 12.73 -9.01 -16.73
CA SER A 40 13.07 -7.66 -16.23
C SER A 40 12.07 -6.58 -16.67
N THR A 41 11.33 -6.84 -17.75
CA THR A 41 10.30 -5.92 -18.30
C THR A 41 8.89 -6.51 -18.25
N GLU A 42 8.73 -7.66 -17.58
CA GLU A 42 7.44 -8.32 -17.41
C GLU A 42 6.55 -7.40 -16.60
N ARG A 43 5.45 -6.95 -17.22
CA ARG A 43 4.43 -6.19 -16.53
C ARG A 43 3.77 -7.10 -15.50
N ILE A 44 3.61 -6.59 -14.29
CA ILE A 44 2.75 -7.22 -13.29
C ILE A 44 1.37 -7.39 -13.95
N LEU A 45 0.82 -8.62 -13.89
CA LEU A 45 -0.53 -8.88 -14.36
C LEU A 45 -1.49 -7.94 -13.61
N THR A 46 -2.02 -6.96 -14.31
CA THR A 46 -3.01 -6.04 -13.74
C THR A 46 -4.33 -6.77 -13.63
N SER A 47 -4.95 -6.74 -12.45
CA SER A 47 -6.37 -7.06 -12.32
C SER A 47 -7.15 -6.21 -13.32
N ASN A 48 -8.09 -6.81 -14.07
CA ASN A 48 -9.02 -6.04 -14.87
C ASN A 48 -9.80 -5.13 -13.91
N GLN A 49 -9.58 -3.82 -14.00
CA GLN A 49 -10.41 -2.86 -13.30
C GLN A 49 -11.81 -2.95 -13.90
N SER A 50 -12.83 -3.05 -13.05
CA SER A 50 -14.21 -2.97 -13.51
C SER A 50 -14.43 -1.62 -14.20
N LEU A 51 -15.16 -1.58 -15.31
CA LEU A 51 -15.56 -0.31 -15.92
C LEU A 51 -16.29 0.59 -14.89
N ASP A 52 -17.04 -0.01 -13.97
CA ASP A 52 -17.73 0.71 -12.91
C ASP A 52 -16.78 1.39 -11.91
N GLU A 53 -15.65 0.75 -11.59
CA GLU A 53 -14.62 1.31 -10.69
C GLU A 53 -13.90 2.49 -11.36
N ALA A 54 -13.58 2.37 -12.65
CA ALA A 54 -12.90 3.41 -13.44
C ALA A 54 -13.73 4.71 -13.56
N TYR A 55 -15.06 4.61 -13.43
CA TYR A 55 -15.97 5.76 -13.47
C TYR A 55 -16.62 6.08 -12.13
N SER A 56 -16.27 5.35 -11.07
CA SER A 56 -16.79 5.60 -9.72
C SER A 56 -16.25 6.93 -9.18
N PRO A 57 -17.04 7.70 -8.41
CA PRO A 57 -16.55 8.86 -7.68
C PRO A 57 -15.38 8.47 -6.77
N PRO A 58 -14.39 9.36 -6.53
CA PRO A 58 -13.24 9.04 -5.71
C PRO A 58 -13.63 8.44 -4.36
N ALA A 59 -12.95 7.36 -3.97
CA ALA A 59 -13.29 6.56 -2.80
C ALA A 59 -13.12 7.27 -1.44
N ASN A 60 -12.70 8.54 -1.38
CA ASN A 60 -12.50 9.29 -0.15
C ASN A 60 -13.35 10.56 -0.15
N VAL A 61 -14.45 10.54 0.61
CA VAL A 61 -15.35 11.67 0.82
C VAL A 61 -15.17 12.18 2.23
N LEU A 62 -15.04 13.49 2.38
CA LEU A 62 -15.06 14.19 3.67
C LEU A 62 -15.75 15.54 3.48
N GLU A 63 -17.01 15.61 3.89
CA GLU A 63 -17.83 16.83 3.86
C GLU A 63 -18.12 17.26 5.29
N ILE A 64 -17.81 18.52 5.60
CA ILE A 64 -18.09 19.12 6.90
C ILE A 64 -18.85 20.41 6.67
N GLU A 65 -20.03 20.50 7.29
CA GLU A 65 -20.84 21.71 7.29
C GLU A 65 -20.95 22.26 8.71
N VAL A 66 -20.76 23.57 8.87
CA VAL A 66 -21.04 24.27 10.12
C VAL A 66 -22.21 25.20 9.86
N CYS A 67 -23.36 24.87 10.43
CA CYS A 67 -24.62 25.54 10.14
C CYS A 67 -25.44 25.77 11.42
N ASN A 68 -26.66 26.30 11.22
CA ASN A 68 -27.66 26.45 12.28
C ASN A 68 -27.13 27.11 13.57
N PRO A 69 -26.71 28.39 13.52
CA PRO A 69 -26.26 29.09 14.72
C PRO A 69 -27.43 29.30 15.69
N GLN A 70 -27.28 28.80 16.92
CA GLN A 70 -28.30 28.88 17.97
C GLN A 70 -27.75 29.63 19.18
N ASN A 71 -28.49 30.66 19.61
CA ASN A 71 -28.15 31.41 20.81
C ASN A 71 -28.69 30.68 22.04
N ARG A 72 -27.79 30.06 22.80
CA ARG A 72 -28.11 29.35 24.04
C ARG A 72 -27.77 30.21 25.25
N ASN A 73 -28.58 30.10 26.29
CA ASN A 73 -28.28 30.61 27.62
C ASN A 73 -28.00 29.44 28.55
N ILE A 74 -27.16 29.67 29.56
CA ILE A 74 -27.08 28.74 30.69
C ILE A 74 -28.27 29.10 31.59
N ILE A 75 -29.08 28.11 31.96
CA ILE A 75 -30.20 28.30 32.89
C ILE A 75 -29.65 28.95 34.17
N GLY A 76 -30.20 30.11 34.54
CA GLY A 76 -29.75 30.87 35.70
C GLY A 76 -28.48 31.71 35.52
N SER A 77 -27.96 31.89 34.29
CA SER A 77 -26.83 32.77 33.99
C SER A 77 -27.18 33.86 32.98
N THR A 78 -26.61 35.05 33.16
CA THR A 78 -26.63 36.13 32.15
C THR A 78 -25.71 35.82 30.96
N LYS A 79 -24.79 34.86 31.09
CA LYS A 79 -23.86 34.49 30.03
C LYS A 79 -24.58 33.72 28.92
N ARG A 80 -24.51 34.27 27.72
CA ARG A 80 -25.01 33.66 26.48
C ARG A 80 -23.84 33.14 25.66
N TYR A 81 -24.06 32.09 24.90
CA TYR A 81 -23.12 31.62 23.90
C TYR A 81 -23.88 31.17 22.65
N THR A 82 -23.20 31.28 21.52
CA THR A 82 -23.70 30.73 20.26
C THR A 82 -23.09 29.36 20.06
N GLU A 83 -23.96 28.40 19.83
CA GLU A 83 -23.60 27.04 19.46
C GLU A 83 -23.93 26.82 17.99
N TYR A 84 -23.14 25.99 17.33
CA TYR A 84 -23.28 25.66 15.92
C TYR A 84 -23.52 24.17 15.78
N GLU A 85 -24.33 23.81 14.80
CA GLU A 85 -24.48 22.43 14.36
C GLU A 85 -23.34 22.11 13.39
N VAL A 86 -22.59 21.05 13.68
CA VAL A 86 -21.50 20.54 12.85
C VAL A 86 -21.93 19.20 12.29
N ARG A 87 -22.12 19.14 10.98
CA ARG A 87 -22.48 17.94 10.24
C ARG A 87 -21.26 17.39 9.53
N LEU A 88 -21.08 16.08 9.60
CA LEU A 88 -20.00 15.34 8.95
C LEU A 88 -20.63 14.25 8.08
N LYS A 89 -20.16 14.15 6.83
CA LYS A 89 -20.37 12.98 5.96
C LYS A 89 -19.03 12.51 5.43
N THR A 90 -18.70 11.25 5.67
CA THR A 90 -17.41 10.70 5.27
C THR A 90 -17.47 9.18 5.11
N ASN A 91 -16.55 8.65 4.33
CA ASN A 91 -16.30 7.20 4.22
C ASN A 91 -14.89 6.81 4.72
N LEU A 92 -14.18 7.74 5.38
CA LEU A 92 -12.83 7.50 5.89
C LEU A 92 -12.88 6.55 7.10
N PRO A 93 -12.05 5.49 7.15
CA PRO A 93 -12.10 4.47 8.20
C PRO A 93 -11.62 4.94 9.58
N ILE A 94 -11.01 6.14 9.65
CA ILE A 94 -10.64 6.76 10.93
C ILE A 94 -11.86 7.22 11.73
N PHE A 95 -13.01 7.41 11.08
CA PHE A 95 -14.25 7.78 11.74
C PHE A 95 -15.10 6.53 11.99
N GLU A 96 -15.67 6.44 13.18
CA GLU A 96 -16.54 5.33 13.57
C GLU A 96 -17.87 5.32 12.79
N LYS A 97 -18.35 6.50 12.38
CA LYS A 97 -19.64 6.70 11.73
C LYS A 97 -19.46 7.43 10.41
N GLN A 98 -20.19 7.00 9.39
CA GLN A 98 -20.19 7.67 8.09
C GLN A 98 -20.87 9.04 8.14
N GLU A 99 -21.90 9.18 8.96
CA GLU A 99 -22.58 10.46 9.19
C GLU A 99 -22.62 10.79 10.68
N SER A 100 -22.34 12.04 11.03
CA SER A 100 -22.51 12.50 12.41
C SER A 100 -22.93 13.97 12.46
N VAL A 101 -23.72 14.29 13.50
CA VAL A 101 -24.14 15.66 13.79
C VAL A 101 -23.84 15.94 15.26
N VAL A 102 -23.04 16.96 15.52
CA VAL A 102 -22.66 17.39 16.87
C VAL A 102 -22.89 18.88 17.02
N HIS A 103 -23.07 19.34 18.25
CA HIS A 103 -23.20 20.76 18.55
C HIS A 103 -21.95 21.25 19.30
N ARG A 104 -21.38 22.36 18.83
CA ARG A 104 -20.11 22.91 19.34
C ARG A 104 -20.14 24.42 19.39
N ARG A 105 -19.45 24.99 20.39
CA ARG A 105 -19.27 26.43 20.52
C ARG A 105 -18.00 26.87 19.83
N TYR A 106 -17.90 28.16 19.52
CA TYR A 106 -16.67 28.73 18.95
C TYR A 106 -15.40 28.41 19.78
N SER A 107 -15.50 28.37 21.11
CA SER A 107 -14.39 28.01 22.00
C SER A 107 -13.84 26.60 21.76
N ASP A 108 -14.70 25.66 21.35
CA ASP A 108 -14.30 24.28 21.08
C ASP A 108 -13.43 24.22 19.81
N PHE A 109 -13.76 25.03 18.80
CA PHE A 109 -12.93 25.15 17.58
C PHE A 109 -11.59 25.82 17.88
N GLN A 110 -11.55 26.83 18.76
CA GLN A 110 -10.30 27.43 19.19
C GLN A 110 -9.40 26.42 19.91
N TRP A 111 -10.00 25.55 20.73
CA TRP A 111 -9.28 24.46 21.38
C TRP A 111 -8.77 23.45 20.34
N LEU A 112 -9.64 22.99 19.43
CA LEU A 112 -9.28 22.04 18.36
C LEU A 112 -8.10 22.54 17.52
N ARG A 113 -8.13 23.81 17.11
CA ARG A 113 -7.02 24.43 16.37
C ARG A 113 -5.70 24.33 17.14
N LYS A 114 -5.70 24.68 18.43
CA LYS A 114 -4.49 24.59 19.28
C LYS A 114 -3.97 23.17 19.39
N GLU A 115 -4.85 22.17 19.39
CA GLU A 115 -4.46 20.76 19.50
C GLU A 115 -3.86 20.23 18.19
N ILE A 116 -4.41 20.64 17.05
CA ILE A 116 -3.84 20.35 15.72
C ILE A 116 -2.46 21.00 15.58
N ASP A 117 -2.32 22.27 15.97
CA ASP A 117 -1.05 23.01 15.88
C ASP A 117 0.08 22.39 16.73
N LYS A 118 -0.25 21.65 17.80
CA LYS A 118 0.73 20.89 18.59
C LYS A 118 1.19 19.62 17.88
N THR A 119 0.27 18.93 17.20
CA THR A 119 0.52 17.63 16.58
C THR A 119 1.32 17.75 15.27
N VAL A 120 1.24 18.91 14.61
CA VAL A 120 1.93 19.17 13.33
C VAL A 120 3.40 19.61 13.52
N LYS A 121 3.83 19.87 14.76
CA LYS A 121 5.23 20.21 15.09
C LYS A 121 6.01 18.97 15.52
#